data_AF-A0A926S2B5-F1
#
_entry.id   AF-A0A926S2B5-F1
#
_cell.length_a   1.000
_cell.length_b   1.000
_cell.length_c   1.000
_cell.angle_alpha   90.00
_cell.angle_beta   90.00
_cell.angle_gamma   90.00
#
_symmetry.space_group_name_H-M   'P 1'
#
loop_
_entity.id
_entity.type
_entity.pdbx_description
1 polymer ?
#
loop_
_entity_poly.entity_id
_entity_poly.type
_entity_poly.pdbx_seq_one_letter_code
_entity_poly.pdbx_strand_id
1 'polypeptide(L)'
;MTFDYRSFGESEGVPRQVVDIQGQIEDFHAAIKYAREYEGLDSERIALWGSLLGGGHVISAASQDPRIAAVVAQIPFNGFPRKVEGRSTITTIKILAAMIRDLIRKKYHKDPYYIRAVGNIGELAVMSSSEAHKTIEAMASKNWKNEIAPRALFEMMKYKPSDAAPNIKAPVLICYGEHDLETTSDTTKELVAKLVNCETKSYPVAHFDFYREGIRDKITSDQIAFLKKNM
;
A
#
# COMPACT_ATOMS: atom_id res chain seq x y z
N MET A 1 4.33 2.64 -15.99
CA MET A 1 5.24 3.54 -15.26
C MET A 1 5.26 3.11 -13.80
N THR A 2 6.43 3.15 -13.16
CA THR A 2 6.61 2.97 -11.71
C THR A 2 7.36 4.17 -11.17
N PHE A 3 7.13 4.56 -9.92
CA PHE A 3 7.80 5.68 -9.27
C PHE A 3 8.03 5.36 -7.79
N ASP A 4 9.05 6.00 -7.20
CA ASP A 4 9.24 6.00 -5.76
C ASP A 4 8.43 7.14 -5.13
N TYR A 5 7.77 6.89 -4.01
CA TYR A 5 7.09 7.94 -3.27
C TYR A 5 8.06 9.00 -2.76
N ARG A 6 7.57 10.22 -2.55
CA ARG A 6 8.32 11.27 -1.85
C ARG A 6 8.98 10.72 -0.58
N SER A 7 10.23 11.10 -0.33
CA SER A 7 11.05 10.65 0.82
C SER A 7 11.52 9.18 0.79
N PHE A 8 11.24 8.43 -0.28
CA PHE A 8 11.67 7.04 -0.48
C PHE A 8 12.46 6.87 -1.78
N GLY A 9 13.22 5.77 -1.85
CA GLY A 9 14.00 5.38 -3.03
C GLY A 9 14.82 6.53 -3.63
N GLU A 10 14.66 6.76 -4.93
CA GLU A 10 15.34 7.80 -5.70
C GLU A 10 14.59 9.14 -5.70
N SER A 11 13.30 9.13 -5.35
CA SER A 11 12.50 10.36 -5.28
C SER A 11 12.99 11.27 -4.16
N GLU A 12 12.93 12.58 -4.41
CA GLU A 12 13.30 13.62 -3.45
C GLU A 12 12.38 13.63 -2.21
N GLY A 13 12.75 14.43 -1.22
CA GLY A 13 11.96 14.62 0.00
C GLY A 13 12.78 14.45 1.26
N VAL A 14 12.59 15.38 2.19
CA VAL A 14 13.20 15.37 3.52
C VAL A 14 12.14 15.64 4.60
N PRO A 15 12.19 14.95 5.74
CA PRO A 15 13.16 13.89 6.08
C PRO A 15 12.83 12.54 5.40
N ARG A 16 13.85 11.69 5.17
CA ARG A 16 13.71 10.38 4.50
C ARG A 16 12.87 9.38 5.30
N GLN A 17 12.33 8.36 4.64
CA GLN A 17 11.63 7.22 5.25
C GLN A 17 10.40 7.63 6.08
N VAL A 18 9.65 8.62 5.58
CA VAL A 18 8.42 9.12 6.20
C VAL A 18 7.27 8.85 5.26
N VAL A 19 6.36 7.97 5.66
CA VAL A 19 5.09 7.81 4.97
C VAL A 19 4.22 9.04 5.27
N ASP A 20 3.71 9.66 4.22
CA ASP A 20 2.78 10.80 4.23
C ASP A 20 1.60 10.40 3.36
N ILE A 21 0.46 10.05 3.96
CA ILE A 21 -0.65 9.43 3.22
C ILE A 21 -1.20 10.39 2.17
N GLN A 22 -1.43 11.66 2.54
CA GLN A 22 -1.97 12.63 1.61
C GLN A 22 -0.94 12.97 0.54
N GLY A 23 0.32 13.14 0.95
CA GLY A 23 1.40 13.38 0.01
C GLY A 23 1.61 12.25 -1.01
N GLN A 24 1.50 10.99 -0.58
CA GLN A 24 1.64 9.85 -1.49
C GLN A 24 0.45 9.73 -2.46
N ILE A 25 -0.75 10.15 -2.07
CA ILE A 25 -1.89 10.28 -2.99
C ILE A 25 -1.64 11.42 -3.99
N GLU A 26 -1.06 12.54 -3.57
CA GLU A 26 -0.64 13.61 -4.49
C GLU A 26 0.45 13.15 -5.47
N ASP A 27 1.36 12.27 -5.05
CA ASP A 27 2.37 11.69 -5.93
C ASP A 27 1.70 10.85 -7.04
N PHE A 28 0.61 10.13 -6.75
CA PHE A 28 -0.22 9.49 -7.78
C PHE A 28 -0.82 10.50 -8.74
N HIS A 29 -1.36 11.62 -8.25
CA HIS A 29 -1.92 12.66 -9.12
C HIS A 29 -0.86 13.29 -10.02
N ALA A 30 0.35 13.51 -9.52
CA ALA A 30 1.48 13.97 -10.31
C ALA A 30 1.86 12.96 -11.40
N ALA A 31 1.92 11.67 -11.05
CA ALA A 31 2.17 10.58 -11.98
C ALA A 31 1.09 10.46 -13.07
N ILE A 32 -0.20 10.57 -12.70
CA ILE A 32 -1.32 10.57 -13.64
C ILE A 32 -1.21 11.75 -14.61
N LYS A 33 -0.96 12.97 -14.09
CA LYS A 33 -0.78 14.16 -14.91
C LYS A 33 0.34 13.96 -15.93
N TYR A 34 1.51 13.50 -15.47
CA TYR A 34 2.63 13.20 -16.36
C TYR A 34 2.26 12.19 -17.44
N ALA A 35 1.59 11.09 -17.07
CA ALA A 35 1.18 10.06 -18.03
C ALA A 35 0.22 10.58 -19.11
N ARG A 36 -0.65 11.55 -18.80
CA ARG A 36 -1.55 12.19 -19.77
C ARG A 36 -0.84 13.13 -20.73
N GLU A 37 0.25 13.74 -20.29
CA GLU A 37 1.04 14.68 -21.08
C GLU A 37 2.15 14.00 -21.90
N TYR A 38 2.42 12.72 -21.62
CA TYR A 38 3.48 11.96 -22.28
C TYR A 38 3.11 11.59 -23.71
N GLU A 39 3.94 12.02 -24.68
CA GLU A 39 3.74 11.72 -26.09
C GLU A 39 3.82 10.20 -26.35
N GLY A 40 2.79 9.67 -27.03
CA GLY A 40 2.70 8.24 -27.34
C GLY A 40 1.90 7.41 -26.32
N LEU A 41 1.36 8.02 -25.26
CA LEU A 41 0.33 7.40 -24.41
C LEU A 41 -1.05 7.96 -24.72
N ASP A 42 -2.06 7.11 -24.59
CA ASP A 42 -3.47 7.49 -24.71
C ASP A 42 -3.96 8.02 -23.35
N SER A 43 -4.23 9.32 -23.28
CA SER A 43 -4.61 10.00 -22.04
C SER A 43 -5.94 9.55 -21.44
N GLU A 44 -6.79 8.89 -22.24
CA GLU A 44 -8.08 8.33 -21.80
C GLU A 44 -7.97 6.87 -21.36
N ARG A 45 -6.81 6.21 -21.57
CA ARG A 45 -6.58 4.81 -21.20
C ARG A 45 -5.49 4.67 -20.16
N ILE A 46 -5.69 5.34 -19.03
CA ILE A 46 -4.81 5.27 -17.86
C ILE A 46 -5.44 4.37 -16.79
N ALA A 47 -4.71 3.30 -16.42
CA ALA A 47 -5.04 2.46 -15.29
C ALA A 47 -4.13 2.74 -14.11
N LEU A 48 -4.67 2.62 -12.90
CA LEU A 48 -3.90 2.64 -11.67
C LEU A 48 -3.70 1.22 -11.14
N TRP A 49 -2.47 0.91 -10.72
CA TRP A 49 -2.12 -0.35 -10.10
C TRP A 49 -1.38 -0.11 -8.79
N GLY A 50 -1.74 -0.84 -7.74
CA GLY A 50 -1.09 -0.71 -6.45
C GLY A 50 -1.17 -1.99 -5.61
N SER A 51 -0.14 -2.22 -4.80
CA SER A 51 -0.07 -3.33 -3.83
C SER A 51 0.01 -2.79 -2.41
N LEU A 52 -0.65 -3.45 -1.45
CA LEU A 52 -0.64 -3.09 -0.03
C LEU A 52 -1.05 -1.63 0.20
N LEU A 53 -0.18 -0.80 0.80
CA LEU A 53 -0.46 0.62 1.01
C LEU A 53 -0.71 1.35 -0.32
N GLY A 54 0.06 1.01 -1.37
CA GLY A 54 -0.19 1.48 -2.73
C GLY A 54 -1.53 1.02 -3.30
N GLY A 55 -1.99 -0.17 -2.91
CA GLY A 55 -3.33 -0.68 -3.24
C GLY A 55 -4.43 0.20 -2.63
N GLY A 56 -4.24 0.67 -1.40
CA GLY A 56 -5.12 1.69 -0.80
C GLY A 56 -5.04 3.04 -1.52
N HIS A 57 -3.82 3.47 -1.89
CA HIS A 57 -3.61 4.75 -2.58
C HIS A 57 -4.27 4.82 -3.94
N VAL A 58 -4.22 3.74 -4.76
CA VAL A 58 -4.89 3.77 -6.07
C VAL A 58 -6.41 3.87 -5.96
N ILE A 59 -7.01 3.30 -4.91
CA ILE A 59 -8.44 3.50 -4.61
C ILE A 59 -8.71 4.97 -4.28
N SER A 60 -7.92 5.57 -3.39
CA SER A 60 -8.08 6.98 -3.02
C SER A 60 -7.83 7.93 -4.20
N ALA A 61 -6.78 7.72 -4.99
CA ALA A 61 -6.45 8.56 -6.15
C ALA A 61 -7.54 8.45 -7.23
N ALA A 62 -7.97 7.23 -7.59
CA ALA A 62 -9.03 7.03 -8.58
C ALA A 62 -10.38 7.63 -8.14
N SER A 63 -10.66 7.67 -6.84
CA SER A 63 -11.88 8.29 -6.32
C SER A 63 -11.97 9.80 -6.56
N GLN A 64 -10.82 10.43 -6.85
CA GLN A 64 -10.68 11.87 -7.07
C GLN A 64 -10.51 12.21 -8.55
N ASP A 65 -10.44 11.21 -9.44
CA ASP A 65 -10.22 11.40 -10.87
C ASP A 65 -11.17 10.51 -11.70
N PRO A 66 -12.27 11.07 -12.25
CA PRO A 66 -13.25 10.29 -12.99
C PRO A 66 -12.77 9.82 -14.37
N ARG A 67 -11.60 10.27 -14.84
CA ARG A 67 -11.00 9.88 -16.14
C ARG A 67 -10.05 8.68 -16.02
N ILE A 68 -9.93 8.06 -14.84
CA ILE A 68 -9.21 6.79 -14.72
C ILE A 68 -10.02 5.69 -15.41
N ALA A 69 -9.37 4.92 -16.28
CA ALA A 69 -10.02 3.90 -17.10
C ALA A 69 -10.25 2.60 -16.34
N ALA A 70 -9.32 2.19 -15.48
CA ALA A 70 -9.43 1.00 -14.65
C ALA A 70 -8.53 1.09 -13.41
N VAL A 71 -8.86 0.35 -12.36
CA VAL A 71 -8.05 0.24 -11.13
C VAL A 71 -7.79 -1.22 -10.79
N VAL A 72 -6.55 -1.56 -10.48
CA VAL A 72 -6.16 -2.86 -9.93
C VAL A 72 -5.52 -2.66 -8.57
N ALA A 73 -6.16 -3.16 -7.53
CA ALA A 73 -5.65 -3.08 -6.17
C ALA A 73 -5.39 -4.51 -5.64
N GLN A 74 -4.11 -4.79 -5.40
CA GLN A 74 -3.63 -6.08 -4.91
C GLN A 74 -3.39 -5.99 -3.40
N ILE A 75 -3.92 -6.96 -2.64
CA ILE A 75 -3.80 -7.05 -1.17
C ILE A 75 -3.95 -5.65 -0.50
N PRO A 76 -4.98 -4.87 -0.84
CA PRO A 76 -5.00 -3.44 -0.56
C PRO A 76 -5.12 -3.16 0.93
N PHE A 77 -4.36 -2.18 1.41
CA PHE A 77 -4.54 -1.64 2.75
C PHE A 77 -5.90 -0.95 2.85
N ASN A 78 -6.69 -1.33 3.86
CA ASN A 78 -7.95 -0.65 4.18
C ASN A 78 -8.09 -0.36 5.69
N GLY A 79 -7.00 0.15 6.28
CA GLY A 79 -6.85 0.31 7.73
C GLY A 79 -6.23 -0.91 8.40
N PHE A 80 -5.74 -0.73 9.62
CA PHE A 80 -5.18 -1.85 10.40
C PHE A 80 -6.29 -2.81 10.86
N PRO A 81 -6.02 -4.14 10.85
CA PRO A 81 -6.96 -5.11 11.40
C PRO A 81 -7.13 -4.90 12.91
N ARG A 82 -8.31 -5.28 13.43
CA ARG A 82 -8.62 -5.18 14.87
C ARG A 82 -7.60 -5.90 15.76
N LYS A 83 -7.05 -6.99 15.25
CA LYS A 83 -5.97 -7.76 15.87
C LYS A 83 -4.86 -7.93 14.84
N VAL A 84 -3.65 -7.51 15.20
CA VAL A 84 -2.45 -7.77 14.40
C VAL A 84 -1.86 -9.09 14.89
N GLU A 85 -1.79 -10.08 14.01
CA GLU A 85 -1.24 -11.39 14.35
C GLU A 85 0.26 -11.32 14.66
N GLY A 86 0.75 -12.14 15.58
CA GLY A 86 2.15 -12.11 16.02
C GLY A 86 2.55 -10.91 16.89
N ARG A 87 1.65 -9.95 17.15
CA ARG A 87 1.94 -8.77 17.97
C ARG A 87 1.56 -8.96 19.44
N SER A 88 2.56 -8.97 20.32
CA SER A 88 2.36 -8.97 21.77
C SER A 88 1.94 -7.61 22.31
N THR A 89 1.26 -7.56 23.48
CA THR A 89 0.92 -6.31 24.17
C THR A 89 2.15 -5.44 24.43
N ILE A 90 3.27 -6.06 24.81
CA ILE A 90 4.54 -5.36 25.05
C ILE A 90 5.05 -4.73 23.76
N THR A 91 4.99 -5.45 22.64
CA THR A 91 5.38 -4.93 21.32
C THR A 91 4.49 -3.75 20.92
N THR A 92 3.18 -3.84 21.13
CA THR A 92 2.24 -2.73 20.88
C THR A 92 2.61 -1.48 21.69
N ILE A 93 2.91 -1.63 22.99
CA ILE A 93 3.35 -0.51 23.84
C ILE A 93 4.66 0.09 23.34
N LYS A 94 5.63 -0.75 22.94
CA LYS A 94 6.91 -0.27 22.39
C LYS A 94 6.73 0.49 21.07
N ILE A 95 5.85 0.02 20.17
CA ILE A 95 5.51 0.71 18.93
C ILE A 95 4.85 2.06 19.25
N LEU A 96 3.87 2.10 20.14
CA LEU A 96 3.22 3.35 20.54
C LEU A 96 4.21 4.35 21.15
N ALA A 97 5.12 3.89 22.01
CA ALA A 97 6.18 4.72 22.57
C ALA A 97 7.12 5.25 21.48
N ALA A 98 7.48 4.43 20.49
CA ALA A 98 8.26 4.84 19.33
C ALA A 98 7.54 5.91 18.49
N MET A 99 6.23 5.74 18.25
CA MET A 99 5.40 6.71 17.53
C MET A 99 5.37 8.06 18.25
N ILE A 100 5.14 8.06 19.57
CA ILE A 100 5.12 9.28 20.40
C ILE A 100 6.49 9.95 20.43
N ARG A 101 7.57 9.17 20.59
CA ARG A 101 8.94 9.68 20.55
C ARG A 101 9.23 10.39 19.23
N ASP A 102 8.83 9.81 18.11
CA ASP A 102 9.04 10.39 16.79
C ASP A 102 8.18 11.65 16.56
N LEU A 103 6.93 11.69 17.05
CA LEU A 103 6.11 12.90 17.04
C LEU A 103 6.75 14.05 17.84
N ILE A 104 7.29 13.76 19.03
CA ILE A 104 8.00 14.75 19.84
C ILE A 104 9.22 15.28 19.09
N ARG A 105 9.99 14.41 18.42
CA ARG A 105 11.15 14.82 17.62
C ARG A 105 10.75 15.73 16.45
N LYS A 106 9.67 15.40 15.72
CA LYS A 106 9.09 16.26 14.69
C LYS A 106 8.72 17.64 15.25
N LYS A 107 8.05 17.70 16.41
CA LYS A 107 7.66 18.96 17.07
C LYS A 107 8.86 19.86 17.41
N TYR A 108 10.01 19.27 17.74
CA TYR A 108 11.24 20.00 18.05
C TYR A 108 12.22 20.08 16.87
N HIS A 109 11.75 19.86 15.63
CA HIS A 109 12.55 19.92 14.40
C HIS A 109 13.82 19.05 14.43
N LYS A 110 13.77 17.92 15.14
CA LYS A 110 14.85 16.92 15.17
C LYS A 110 14.63 15.88 14.07
N ASP A 111 15.72 15.23 13.65
CA ASP A 111 15.65 14.09 12.72
C ASP A 111 14.66 13.03 13.21
N PRO A 112 13.95 12.32 12.33
CA PRO A 112 13.03 11.27 12.76
C PRO A 112 13.69 10.20 13.62
N TYR A 113 12.91 9.60 14.51
CA TYR A 113 13.27 8.34 15.14
C TYR A 113 12.76 7.21 14.26
N TYR A 114 13.65 6.37 13.74
CA TYR A 114 13.28 5.27 12.85
C TYR A 114 13.13 3.94 13.61
N ILE A 115 12.19 3.13 13.17
CA ILE A 115 12.08 1.70 13.50
C ILE A 115 12.11 0.88 12.22
N ARG A 116 12.18 -0.45 12.31
CA ARG A 116 12.17 -1.32 11.11
C ARG A 116 10.79 -1.30 10.46
N ALA A 117 10.75 -1.32 9.13
CA ALA A 117 9.51 -1.57 8.41
C ALA A 117 9.11 -3.05 8.54
N VAL A 118 10.08 -3.96 8.35
CA VAL A 118 9.90 -5.41 8.46
C VAL A 118 10.94 -6.00 9.41
N GLY A 119 10.51 -6.85 10.33
CA GLY A 119 11.39 -7.53 11.28
C GLY A 119 10.92 -8.92 11.65
N ASN A 120 11.72 -9.60 12.45
CA ASN A 120 11.35 -10.88 13.04
C ASN A 120 10.30 -10.70 14.14
N ILE A 121 9.61 -11.79 14.48
CA ILE A 121 8.65 -11.79 15.60
C ILE A 121 9.35 -11.35 16.89
N GLY A 122 8.81 -10.32 17.54
CA GLY A 122 9.36 -9.76 18.78
C GLY A 122 10.29 -8.55 18.59
N GLU A 123 10.75 -8.28 17.37
CA GLU A 123 11.50 -7.07 17.06
C GLU A 123 10.59 -5.83 17.03
N LEU A 124 11.18 -4.64 17.20
CA LEU A 124 10.48 -3.38 17.04
C LEU A 124 10.36 -3.05 15.55
N ALA A 125 9.33 -3.60 14.91
CA ALA A 125 9.01 -3.38 13.50
C ALA A 125 7.52 -3.11 13.28
N VAL A 126 7.19 -2.47 12.16
CA VAL A 126 5.79 -2.26 11.76
C VAL A 126 5.13 -3.59 11.40
N MET A 127 5.76 -4.37 10.52
CA MET A 127 5.36 -5.73 10.17
C MET A 127 6.35 -6.71 10.79
N SER A 128 5.84 -7.75 11.44
CA SER A 128 6.66 -8.70 12.20
C SER A 128 6.23 -10.12 11.89
N SER A 129 6.74 -10.67 10.79
CA SER A 129 6.57 -12.09 10.45
C SER A 129 7.82 -12.62 9.76
N SER A 130 8.12 -13.90 9.98
CA SER A 130 9.26 -14.56 9.34
C SER A 130 9.14 -14.55 7.81
N GLU A 131 7.91 -14.66 7.31
CA GLU A 131 7.62 -14.64 5.88
C GLU A 131 7.79 -13.26 5.27
N ALA A 132 7.32 -12.19 5.93
CA ALA A 132 7.58 -10.81 5.49
C ALA A 132 9.08 -10.55 5.39
N HIS A 133 9.82 -10.93 6.43
CA HIS A 133 11.25 -10.67 6.50
C HIS A 133 12.00 -11.37 5.38
N LYS A 134 11.79 -12.68 5.20
CA LYS A 134 12.42 -13.46 4.11
C LYS A 134 12.06 -12.95 2.73
N THR A 135 10.77 -12.65 2.48
CA THR A 135 10.33 -12.17 1.18
C THR A 135 10.95 -10.81 0.84
N ILE A 136 11.00 -9.87 1.79
CA ILE A 136 11.63 -8.56 1.56
C ILE A 136 13.15 -8.66 1.45
N GLU A 137 13.81 -9.51 2.23
CA GLU A 137 15.26 -9.74 2.08
C GLU A 137 15.61 -10.36 0.73
N ALA A 138 14.75 -11.21 0.18
CA ALA A 138 14.92 -11.78 -1.15
C ALA A 138 14.65 -10.78 -2.28
N MET A 139 13.98 -9.65 -2.00
CA MET A 139 13.77 -8.58 -2.99
C MET A 139 15.04 -7.72 -3.09
N ALA A 140 15.76 -7.86 -4.20
CA ALA A 140 16.92 -7.03 -4.47
C ALA A 140 16.49 -5.61 -4.91
N SER A 141 16.79 -4.60 -4.10
CA SER A 141 16.72 -3.19 -4.51
C SER A 141 17.89 -2.41 -3.90
N LYS A 142 18.61 -1.66 -4.75
CA LYS A 142 19.79 -0.87 -4.33
C LYS A 142 19.44 0.25 -3.35
N ASN A 143 18.22 0.79 -3.46
CA ASN A 143 17.79 1.97 -2.72
C ASN A 143 16.81 1.64 -1.58
N TRP A 144 16.52 0.35 -1.37
CA TRP A 144 15.68 -0.09 -0.26
C TRP A 144 16.36 0.15 1.08
N LYS A 145 15.61 0.69 2.03
CA LYS A 145 16.02 0.86 3.42
C LYS A 145 14.93 0.29 4.31
N ASN A 146 15.31 -0.62 5.21
CA ASN A 146 14.37 -1.21 6.15
C ASN A 146 14.16 -0.31 7.37
N GLU A 147 13.69 0.92 7.13
CA GLU A 147 13.49 1.95 8.13
C GLU A 147 12.18 2.69 7.84
N ILE A 148 11.48 3.09 8.89
CA ILE A 148 10.28 3.92 8.78
C ILE A 148 10.12 4.80 10.01
N ALA A 149 9.74 6.06 9.78
CA ALA A 149 9.35 6.96 10.84
C ALA A 149 7.97 6.54 11.40
N PRO A 150 7.90 6.02 12.64
CA PRO A 150 6.70 5.37 13.15
C PRO A 150 5.54 6.34 13.36
N ARG A 151 5.77 7.66 13.41
CA ARG A 151 4.65 8.63 13.52
C ARG A 151 3.62 8.48 12.40
N ALA A 152 4.01 7.98 11.23
CA ALA A 152 3.10 7.75 10.11
C ALA A 152 2.01 6.74 10.43
N LEU A 153 2.24 5.83 11.40
CA LEU A 153 1.22 4.87 11.84
C LEU A 153 -0.03 5.58 12.40
N PHE A 154 0.08 6.80 12.94
CA PHE A 154 -1.09 7.58 13.36
C PHE A 154 -1.97 8.00 12.20
N GLU A 155 -1.38 8.31 11.04
CA GLU A 155 -2.13 8.64 9.83
C GLU A 155 -2.69 7.36 9.19
N MET A 156 -1.88 6.30 9.11
CA MET A 156 -2.32 5.00 8.59
C MET A 156 -3.50 4.41 9.40
N MET A 157 -3.55 4.60 10.72
CA MET A 157 -4.70 4.17 11.54
C MET A 157 -6.01 4.86 11.17
N LYS A 158 -5.95 6.08 10.62
CA LYS A 158 -7.11 6.85 10.17
C LYS A 158 -7.41 6.63 8.69
N TYR A 159 -6.48 6.01 7.97
CA TYR A 159 -6.57 5.88 6.52
C TYR A 159 -7.45 4.68 6.14
N LYS A 160 -8.65 4.99 5.66
CA LYS A 160 -9.64 4.02 5.16
C LYS A 160 -10.04 4.32 3.71
N PRO A 161 -9.32 3.78 2.72
CA PRO A 161 -9.69 3.84 1.31
C PRO A 161 -11.16 3.50 0.99
N SER A 162 -11.78 2.62 1.78
CA SER A 162 -13.22 2.29 1.67
C SER A 162 -14.16 3.48 1.80
N ASP A 163 -13.74 4.55 2.48
CA ASP A 163 -14.57 5.75 2.65
C ASP A 163 -14.68 6.54 1.34
N ALA A 164 -13.65 6.45 0.48
CA ALA A 164 -13.61 7.12 -0.81
C ALA A 164 -14.06 6.22 -1.98
N ALA A 165 -14.04 4.90 -1.79
CA ALA A 165 -14.41 3.88 -2.78
C ALA A 165 -15.73 4.13 -3.55
N PRO A 166 -16.83 4.63 -2.92
CA PRO A 166 -18.07 4.89 -3.65
C PRO A 166 -17.97 5.94 -4.75
N ASN A 167 -16.95 6.80 -4.73
CA ASN A 167 -16.76 7.86 -5.72
C ASN A 167 -16.07 7.37 -7.00
N ILE A 168 -15.49 6.16 -7.00
CA ILE A 168 -14.80 5.59 -8.17
C ILE A 168 -15.80 5.25 -9.27
N LYS A 169 -15.54 5.74 -10.48
CA LYS A 169 -16.35 5.46 -11.69
C LYS A 169 -15.79 4.32 -12.53
N ALA A 170 -14.48 4.13 -12.48
CA ALA A 170 -13.77 3.08 -13.21
C ALA A 170 -14.17 1.68 -12.70
N PRO A 171 -14.10 0.63 -13.55
CA PRO A 171 -14.02 -0.74 -13.11
C PRO A 171 -12.81 -0.94 -12.17
N VAL A 172 -13.01 -1.69 -11.09
CA VAL A 172 -11.99 -2.01 -10.09
C VAL A 172 -11.81 -3.51 -9.96
N LEU A 173 -10.57 -3.99 -9.99
CA LEU A 173 -10.21 -5.35 -9.63
C LEU A 173 -9.54 -5.37 -8.26
N ILE A 174 -10.10 -6.14 -7.33
CA ILE A 174 -9.47 -6.45 -6.04
C ILE A 174 -8.91 -7.89 -6.07
N CYS A 175 -7.59 -8.02 -5.95
CA CYS A 175 -6.92 -9.31 -5.78
C CYS A 175 -6.52 -9.49 -4.32
N TYR A 176 -6.94 -10.56 -3.64
CA TYR A 176 -6.66 -10.75 -2.20
C TYR A 176 -6.36 -12.21 -1.83
N GLY A 177 -5.59 -12.38 -0.75
CA GLY A 177 -5.25 -13.69 -0.20
C GLY A 177 -6.28 -14.16 0.83
N GLU A 178 -6.69 -15.41 0.75
CA GLU A 178 -7.61 -16.03 1.72
C GLU A 178 -6.93 -16.28 3.08
N HIS A 179 -5.60 -16.38 3.09
CA HIS A 179 -4.77 -16.56 4.30
C HIS A 179 -3.97 -15.30 4.63
N ASP A 180 -4.39 -14.15 4.10
CA ASP A 180 -3.76 -12.87 4.37
C ASP A 180 -4.07 -12.38 5.79
N LEU A 181 -3.00 -12.14 6.57
CA LEU A 181 -3.05 -11.68 7.94
C LEU A 181 -2.66 -10.20 8.11
N GLU A 182 -2.11 -9.59 7.06
CA GLU A 182 -1.69 -8.18 7.07
C GLU A 182 -2.84 -7.28 6.58
N THR A 183 -3.46 -7.66 5.46
CA THR A 183 -4.69 -7.05 4.92
C THR A 183 -5.80 -8.09 4.93
N THR A 184 -6.38 -8.29 6.11
CA THR A 184 -7.28 -9.41 6.37
C THR A 184 -8.51 -9.40 5.45
N SER A 185 -9.07 -10.57 5.23
CA SER A 185 -10.31 -10.75 4.45
C SER A 185 -11.44 -9.84 4.91
N ASP A 186 -11.55 -9.49 6.20
CA ASP A 186 -12.58 -8.59 6.71
C ASP A 186 -12.39 -7.15 6.22
N THR A 187 -11.16 -6.63 6.27
CA THR A 187 -10.85 -5.27 5.76
C THR A 187 -11.02 -5.18 4.24
N THR A 188 -10.70 -6.27 3.54
CA THR A 188 -10.92 -6.40 2.09
C THR A 188 -12.41 -6.43 1.77
N LYS A 189 -13.21 -7.23 2.49
CA LYS A 189 -14.67 -7.29 2.33
C LYS A 189 -15.33 -5.93 2.60
N GLU A 190 -14.86 -5.19 3.62
CA GLU A 190 -15.32 -3.82 3.91
C GLU A 190 -15.08 -2.90 2.71
N LEU A 191 -13.90 -2.97 2.09
CA LEU A 191 -13.57 -2.19 0.89
C LEU A 191 -14.45 -2.59 -0.32
N VAL A 192 -14.51 -3.89 -0.62
CA VAL A 192 -15.28 -4.43 -1.75
C VAL A 192 -16.76 -4.03 -1.66
N ALA A 193 -17.35 -4.07 -0.46
CA ALA A 193 -18.75 -3.71 -0.24
C ALA A 193 -19.05 -2.22 -0.55
N LYS A 194 -18.04 -1.36 -0.63
CA LYS A 194 -18.17 0.07 -0.94
C LYS A 194 -17.90 0.41 -2.41
N LEU A 195 -17.37 -0.53 -3.19
CA LEU A 195 -17.09 -0.34 -4.61
C LEU A 195 -18.32 -0.67 -5.47
N VAL A 196 -18.64 0.21 -6.42
CA VAL A 196 -19.84 0.06 -7.27
C VAL A 196 -19.60 -0.89 -8.45
N ASN A 197 -18.44 -0.80 -9.10
CA ASN A 197 -18.06 -1.62 -10.25
C ASN A 197 -16.81 -2.44 -9.93
N CYS A 198 -16.98 -3.50 -9.14
CA CYS A 198 -15.87 -4.29 -8.60
C CYS A 198 -15.91 -5.74 -9.09
N GLU A 199 -14.79 -6.20 -9.63
CA GLU A 199 -14.46 -7.62 -9.77
C GLU A 199 -13.51 -8.03 -8.63
N THR A 200 -13.62 -9.26 -8.14
CA THR A 200 -12.71 -9.79 -7.12
C THR A 200 -12.07 -11.09 -7.57
N LYS A 201 -10.82 -11.29 -7.14
CA LYS A 201 -10.08 -12.54 -7.31
C LYS A 201 -9.45 -12.93 -5.97
N SER A 202 -9.85 -14.07 -5.43
CA SER A 202 -9.25 -14.66 -4.24
C SER A 202 -8.21 -15.72 -4.61
N TYR A 203 -7.21 -15.86 -3.75
CA TYR A 203 -6.15 -16.84 -3.90
C TYR A 203 -5.90 -17.53 -2.55
N PRO A 204 -5.76 -18.86 -2.47
CA PRO A 204 -5.56 -19.60 -1.22
C PRO A 204 -4.11 -19.47 -0.71
N VAL A 205 -3.68 -18.23 -0.48
CA VAL A 205 -2.28 -17.85 -0.17
C VAL A 205 -2.24 -16.72 0.86
N ALA A 206 -1.08 -16.54 1.50
CA ALA A 206 -0.82 -15.46 2.45
C ALA A 206 -0.35 -14.17 1.75
N HIS A 207 -0.24 -13.07 2.52
CA HIS A 207 0.06 -11.73 2.01
C HIS A 207 1.31 -11.69 1.09
N PHE A 208 2.41 -12.28 1.55
CA PHE A 208 3.69 -12.21 0.85
C PHE A 208 3.86 -13.27 -0.26
N ASP A 209 2.94 -14.23 -0.36
CA ASP A 209 2.94 -15.21 -1.44
C ASP A 209 2.62 -14.57 -2.80
N PHE A 210 1.94 -13.42 -2.81
CA PHE A 210 1.66 -12.64 -4.01
C PHE A 210 2.91 -12.26 -4.81
N TYR A 211 4.08 -12.26 -4.17
CA TYR A 211 5.35 -11.91 -4.78
C TYR A 211 6.19 -13.13 -5.18
N ARG A 212 5.76 -14.36 -4.83
CA ARG A 212 6.47 -15.60 -5.17
C ARG A 212 6.24 -15.97 -6.63
N GLU A 213 7.28 -16.51 -7.26
CA GLU A 213 7.22 -17.03 -8.63
C GLU A 213 6.12 -18.11 -8.76
N GLY A 214 5.47 -18.22 -9.93
CA GLY A 214 4.31 -19.08 -10.14
C GLY A 214 2.99 -18.49 -9.63
N ILE A 215 2.91 -18.11 -8.36
CA ILE A 215 1.73 -17.43 -7.79
C ILE A 215 1.54 -16.05 -8.44
N ARG A 216 2.63 -15.27 -8.49
CA ARG A 216 2.65 -13.96 -9.15
C ARG A 216 2.24 -14.03 -10.61
N ASP A 217 2.63 -15.07 -11.33
CA ASP A 217 2.35 -15.20 -12.78
C ASP A 217 0.85 -15.40 -13.03
N LYS A 218 0.21 -16.23 -12.20
CA LYS A 218 -1.25 -16.40 -12.22
C LYS A 218 -1.98 -15.09 -11.91
N ILE A 219 -1.59 -14.41 -10.82
CA ILE A 219 -2.21 -13.13 -10.42
C ILE A 219 -2.04 -12.08 -11.52
N THR A 220 -0.84 -11.97 -12.09
CA THR A 220 -0.55 -11.02 -13.16
C THR A 220 -1.38 -11.33 -14.42
N SER A 221 -1.54 -12.61 -14.77
CA SER A 221 -2.41 -13.02 -15.88
C SER A 221 -3.87 -12.60 -15.66
N ASP A 222 -4.41 -12.78 -14.46
CA ASP A 222 -5.77 -12.34 -14.12
C ASP A 222 -5.91 -10.81 -14.21
N GLN A 223 -4.93 -10.07 -13.70
CA GLN A 223 -4.90 -8.61 -13.74
C GLN A 223 -4.82 -8.08 -15.19
N ILE A 224 -3.98 -8.68 -16.03
CA ILE A 224 -3.88 -8.33 -17.46
C ILE A 224 -5.19 -8.63 -18.19
N ALA A 225 -5.84 -9.77 -17.91
CA ALA A 225 -7.12 -10.10 -18.51
C ALA A 225 -8.21 -9.07 -18.16
N PHE A 226 -8.25 -8.63 -16.91
CA PHE A 226 -9.13 -7.55 -16.47
C PHE A 226 -8.84 -6.24 -17.19
N LEU A 227 -7.57 -5.83 -17.29
CA LEU A 227 -7.21 -4.59 -17.97
C LEU A 227 -7.58 -4.62 -19.46
N LYS A 228 -7.28 -5.72 -20.18
CA LYS A 228 -7.64 -5.90 -21.60
C LYS A 228 -9.15 -5.87 -21.86
N LYS A 229 -9.96 -6.23 -20.88
CA LYS A 229 -11.43 -6.19 -20.97
C LYS A 229 -11.97 -4.77 -20.80
N ASN A 230 -11.28 -3.92 -20.05
CA ASN A 230 -11.80 -2.63 -19.58
C ASN A 230 -11.05 -1.42 -20.18
N MET A 231 -10.06 -1.63 -21.05
CA MET A 231 -9.22 -0.61 -21.68
C MET A 231 -8.81 -1.02 -23.10
#